data_AF-A0A6B3I4P6-F1
#
_entry.id   AF-A0A6B3I4P6-F1
#
_cell.length_a   1.000
_cell.length_b   1.000
_cell.length_c   1.000
_cell.angle_alpha   90.00
_cell.angle_beta   90.00
_cell.angle_gamma   90.00
#
_symmetry.space_group_name_H-M   'P 1'
#
loop_
_entity.id
_entity.type
_entity.pdbx_description
1 polymer ?
#
loop_
_entity_poly.entity_id
_entity_poly.type
_entity_poly.pdbx_seq_one_letter_code
_entity_poly.pdbx_strand_id
1 'polypeptide(L)' 'MTSERPEMRASDAERERIAELLREAVAEGRLEMDEFEQRLETAYTARTHGELEPLVQDLPAPGT' A
#
# COMPACT_ATOMS: atom_id res chain seq x y z
N MET A 1 -8.32 6.86 19.63
CA MET A 1 -9.59 6.69 18.92
C MET A 1 -9.76 7.86 17.95
N THR A 2 -9.22 7.76 16.74
CA THR A 2 -9.84 8.44 15.60
C THR A 2 -9.90 7.41 14.49
N SER A 3 -11.11 7.25 13.98
CA SER A 3 -11.59 6.05 13.35
C SER A 3 -10.92 5.76 12.00
N GLU A 4 -10.56 4.50 11.82
CA GLU A 4 -10.37 3.81 10.54
C GLU A 4 -11.67 3.93 9.74
N ARG A 5 -11.88 5.09 9.10
CA ARG A 5 -13.01 5.27 8.20
C ARG A 5 -12.50 4.96 6.80
N PRO A 6 -12.99 3.91 6.12
CA PRO A 6 -12.65 3.63 4.72
C PRO A 6 -13.08 4.75 3.77
N GLU A 7 -13.81 5.75 4.27
CA GLU A 7 -14.22 6.99 3.61
C GLU A 7 -13.22 8.15 3.80
N MET A 8 -12.24 8.00 4.70
CA MET A 8 -11.23 9.01 4.98
C MET A 8 -10.21 9.02 3.84
N ARG A 9 -9.91 10.23 3.33
CA ARG A 9 -8.91 10.38 2.27
C ARG A 9 -7.60 9.74 2.71
N ALA A 10 -7.02 8.94 1.84
CA ALA A 10 -5.66 8.46 2.01
C ALA A 10 -4.74 9.67 2.21
N SER A 11 -4.15 9.77 3.40
CA SER A 11 -3.12 10.79 3.67
C SER A 11 -1.88 10.44 2.87
N ASP A 12 -1.09 11.44 2.51
CA ASP A 12 0.18 11.23 1.81
C ASP A 12 1.08 10.24 2.57
N ALA A 13 1.09 10.32 3.91
CA ALA A 13 1.80 9.38 4.78
C ALA A 13 1.34 7.91 4.63
N GLU A 14 0.06 7.68 4.37
CA GLU A 14 -0.45 6.32 4.12
C GLU A 14 0.03 5.82 2.77
N ARG A 15 -0.02 6.66 1.73
CA ARG A 15 0.49 6.30 0.39
C ARG A 15 1.98 6.01 0.43
N GLU A 16 2.75 6.81 1.16
CA GLU A 16 4.20 6.59 1.34
C GLU A 16 4.46 5.26 2.04
N ARG A 17 3.73 4.97 3.12
CA ARG A 17 3.84 3.68 3.82
C ARG A 17 3.56 2.51 2.88
N ILE A 18 2.48 2.57 2.09
CA ILE A 18 2.13 1.53 1.11
C ILE A 18 3.26 1.38 0.07
N ALA A 19 3.82 2.49 -0.43
CA ALA A 19 4.91 2.46 -1.38
C ALA A 19 6.19 1.82 -0.80
N GLU A 20 6.48 2.03 0.48
CA GLU A 20 7.59 1.37 1.18
C GLU A 20 7.37 -0.15 1.27
N LEU A 21 6.18 -0.59 1.68
CA LEU A 21 5.81 -2.01 1.75
C LEU A 21 5.96 -2.71 0.41
N LEU A 22 5.47 -2.06 -0.65
CA LEU A 22 5.58 -2.55 -2.02
C LEU A 22 7.06 -2.68 -2.44
N ARG A 23 7.92 -1.71 -2.09
CA ARG A 23 9.36 -1.80 -2.38
C ARG A 23 10.04 -2.94 -1.64
N GLU A 24 9.72 -3.14 -0.36
CA GLU A 24 10.28 -4.24 0.43
C GLU A 24 9.88 -5.59 -0.17
N ALA A 25 8.61 -5.75 -0.56
CA ALA A 25 8.14 -6.97 -1.20
C ALA A 25 8.87 -7.29 -2.51
N VAL A 26 9.18 -6.28 -3.33
CA VAL A 26 10.01 -6.45 -4.55
C VAL A 26 11.45 -6.79 -4.19
N ALA A 27 12.03 -6.11 -3.20
CA ALA A 27 13.39 -6.36 -2.76
C ALA A 27 13.57 -7.79 -2.21
N GLU A 28 12.54 -8.34 -1.56
CA GLU A 28 12.49 -9.73 -1.12
C GLU A 28 12.15 -10.73 -2.23
N GLY A 29 11.86 -10.26 -3.45
CA GLY A 29 11.48 -11.10 -4.60
C GLY A 29 10.10 -11.74 -4.45
N ARG A 30 9.24 -11.22 -3.57
CA ARG A 30 7.85 -11.66 -3.37
C ARG A 30 6.85 -10.94 -4.27
N LEU A 31 7.27 -9.83 -4.87
CA LEU A 31 6.49 -9.07 -5.82
C LEU A 31 7.33 -8.85 -7.09
N GLU A 32 6.74 -9.11 -8.26
CA GLU A 32 7.40 -8.79 -9.52
C GLU A 32 7.41 -7.26 -9.75
N MET A 33 8.39 -6.77 -10.52
CA MET A 33 8.48 -5.34 -10.81
C MET A 33 7.23 -4.80 -11.52
N ASP A 34 6.64 -5.58 -12.43
CA ASP A 34 5.41 -5.21 -13.12
C ASP A 34 4.22 -5.08 -12.14
N GLU A 35 4.07 -6.02 -11.21
CA GLU A 35 3.04 -5.95 -10.17
C GLU A 35 3.27 -4.78 -9.21
N PHE A 36 4.53 -4.48 -8.88
CA PHE A 36 4.89 -3.33 -8.09
C PHE A 36 4.47 -2.02 -8.74
N GLU A 37 4.77 -1.83 -10.02
CA GLU A 37 4.38 -0.62 -10.75
C GLU A 37 2.86 -0.46 -10.79
N GLN A 38 2.12 -1.55 -11.05
CA GLN A 38 0.64 -1.54 -11.05
C GLN A 38 0.06 -1.21 -9.67
N ARG A 39 0.59 -1.83 -8.60
CA ARG A 39 0.12 -1.58 -7.23
C ARG A 39 0.51 -0.19 -6.73
N LEU A 40 1.69 0.31 -7.13
CA LEU A 40 2.16 1.64 -6.79
C LEU A 40 1.31 2.73 -7.46
N GLU A 41 1.00 2.56 -8.75
CA GLU A 41 0.09 3.46 -9.45
C GLU A 41 -1.31 3.47 -8.79
N THR A 42 -1.82 2.30 -8.43
CA THR A 42 -3.09 2.18 -7.71
C THR A 42 -3.03 2.88 -6.35
N ALA A 43 -1.90 2.78 -5.63
CA ALA A 43 -1.71 3.46 -4.36
C ALA A 43 -1.70 5.00 -4.50
N TYR A 44 -1.10 5.53 -5.56
CA TYR A 44 -1.09 6.98 -5.80
C TYR A 44 -2.43 7.51 -6.30
N THR A 45 -3.17 6.71 -7.08
CA THR A 45 -4.49 7.08 -7.62
C THR A 45 -5.63 6.86 -6.64
N ALA A 46 -5.44 6.00 -5.63
CA ALA A 46 -6.39 5.76 -4.55
C ALA A 46 -6.76 7.07 -3.85
N ARG A 47 -8.06 7.27 -3.66
CA ARG A 47 -8.59 8.44 -2.96
C ARG A 47 -8.90 8.12 -1.51
N THR A 48 -9.18 6.86 -1.18
CA THR A 48 -9.54 6.44 0.17
C THR A 48 -8.64 5.33 0.70
N HIS A 49 -8.61 5.22 2.04
CA HIS A 49 -7.86 4.16 2.72
C HIS A 49 -8.31 2.75 2.32
N GLY A 50 -9.62 2.56 2.11
CA GLY A 50 -10.16 1.25 1.69
C GLY A 50 -9.71 0.79 0.31
N GLU A 51 -9.21 1.68 -0.55
CA GLU A 51 -8.59 1.32 -1.84
C GLU A 51 -7.11 0.91 -1.68
N LEU A 52 -6.45 1.34 -0.61
CA LEU A 52 -5.04 1.05 -0.32
C LEU A 52 -4.85 -0.27 0.43
N GLU A 53 -5.73 -0.55 1.39
CA GLU A 53 -5.68 -1.76 2.23
C GLU A 53 -5.51 -3.06 1.43
N PRO A 54 -6.28 -3.34 0.35
CA PRO A 54 -6.13 -4.59 -0.40
C PRO A 54 -4.81 -4.69 -1.19
N LEU A 55 -4.11 -3.58 -1.45
CA LEU A 55 -2.84 -3.60 -2.20
C LEU A 55 -1.70 -4.19 -1.37
N VAL A 56 -1.80 -4.11 -0.04
CA VAL A 56 -0.79 -4.57 0.90
C VAL A 56 -1.29 -5.67 1.83
N GLN A 57 -2.59 -5.97 1.88
CA GLN A 57 -3.12 -7.04 2.73
C GLN A 57 -2.54 -8.43 2.41
N ASP A 58 -2.13 -8.63 1.16
CA ASP A 58 -1.54 -9.88 0.66
C ASP A 58 -0.03 -9.95 0.94
N LEU A 59 0.58 -8.80 1.24
CA LEU A 59 1.99 -8.70 1.60
C LEU A 59 2.10 -8.78 3.13
N PRO A 60 2.98 -9.65 3.68
CA PRO A 60 3.21 -9.65 5.11
C PRO A 60 3.71 -8.27 5.53
N ALA A 61 3.18 -7.75 6.64
CA ALA A 61 3.71 -6.54 7.26
C ALA A 61 5.24 -6.69 7.42
N PRO A 62 6.02 -5.62 7.20
CA PRO A 62 7.46 -5.70 7.17
C PRO A 62 7.90 -6.17 8.55
N GLY A 63 8.76 -7.18 8.54
CA GLY A 63 9.07 -8.02 9.68
C GLY A 63 9.39 -7.20 10.94
N THR A 64 8.78 -7.63 12.04
CA THR A 64 9.23 -7.31 13.41
C THR A 64 10.70 -7.68 13.62
#